data_AF-A0A7G1H0N7-F1
#
_entry.id   AF-A0A7G1H0N7-F1
#
_cell.length_a   1.000
_cell.length_b   1.000
_cell.length_c   1.000
_cell.angle_alpha   90.00
_cell.angle_beta   90.00
_cell.angle_gamma   90.00
#
_symmetry.space_group_name_H-M   'P 1'
#
loop_
_entity.id
_entity.type
_entity.pdbx_description
1 polymer ?
#
loop_
_entity_poly.entity_id
_entity_poly.type
_entity_poly.pdbx_seq_one_letter_code
_entity_poly.pdbx_strand_id
1 'polypeptide(L)'
;MPLLNLPIGLVSQLLNILPTFLFPDKSSYFIDYDSLGYSAYSPFGALHLFFSLIVNFGILGSMLFLFTLSAFLSFLKSQDTVLPKVMYILISGWMAISLFRDFEITLVKLILEFSIIVPILIALSSHILSSARRLSLKNE
;
A
#
# COMPACT_ATOMS: atom_id res chain seq x y z
N MET A 1 19.60 15.45 7.08
CA MET A 1 18.39 14.78 6.53
C MET A 1 17.81 15.65 5.42
N PRO A 2 17.38 15.06 4.29
CA PRO A 2 16.86 15.81 3.15
C PRO A 2 15.51 16.48 3.47
N LEU A 3 15.30 17.69 2.93
CA LEU A 3 14.03 18.42 3.09
C LEU A 3 12.93 17.80 2.20
N LEU A 4 13.29 17.47 0.96
CA LEU A 4 12.51 16.73 -0.01
C LEU A 4 13.39 15.62 -0.58
N ASN A 5 12.80 14.46 -0.85
CA ASN A 5 13.47 13.40 -1.59
C ASN A 5 12.49 12.75 -2.56
N LEU A 6 13.04 12.08 -3.59
CA LEU A 6 12.25 11.28 -4.51
C LEU A 6 12.12 9.85 -3.96
N PRO A 7 10.92 9.25 -3.99
CA PRO A 7 10.64 7.96 -3.38
C PRO A 7 11.08 6.81 -4.31
N ILE A 8 12.33 6.82 -4.77
CA ILE A 8 12.85 5.88 -5.77
C ILE A 8 12.84 4.45 -5.22
N GLY A 9 13.20 4.27 -3.95
CA GLY A 9 13.10 2.98 -3.25
C GLY A 9 11.66 2.45 -3.24
N LEU A 10 10.70 3.28 -2.81
CA LEU A 10 9.29 2.92 -2.82
C LEU A 10 8.74 2.61 -4.23
N VAL A 11 9.13 3.39 -5.23
CA VAL A 11 8.71 3.17 -6.64
C VAL A 11 9.24 1.83 -7.15
N SER A 12 10.48 1.47 -6.83
CA SER A 12 11.04 0.16 -7.21
C SER A 12 10.22 -1.00 -6.62
N GLN A 13 9.69 -0.82 -5.40
CA GLN A 13 8.88 -1.83 -4.73
C GLN A 13 7.47 -1.96 -5.29
N LEU A 14 6.97 -1.05 -6.13
CA LEU A 14 5.68 -1.23 -6.83
C LEU A 14 5.65 -2.49 -7.70
N LEU A 15 6.82 -2.93 -8.19
CA LEU A 15 6.97 -4.21 -8.89
C LEU A 15 6.54 -5.41 -8.02
N ASN A 16 6.51 -5.26 -6.70
CA ASN A 16 6.14 -6.31 -5.77
C ASN A 16 4.65 -6.68 -5.83
N ILE A 17 3.80 -5.82 -6.42
CA ILE A 17 2.39 -6.10 -6.74
C ILE A 17 2.27 -7.22 -7.78
N LEU A 18 3.25 -7.33 -8.69
CA LEU A 18 3.22 -8.37 -9.72
C LEU A 18 3.48 -9.74 -9.09
N PRO A 19 2.66 -10.77 -9.38
CA PRO A 19 2.92 -12.12 -8.93
C PRO A 19 4.30 -12.62 -9.41
N THR A 20 5.02 -13.32 -8.53
CA THR A 20 6.36 -13.85 -8.86
C THR A 20 6.33 -14.83 -10.03
N PHE A 21 5.21 -15.53 -10.25
CA PHE A 21 5.05 -16.39 -11.42
C PHE A 21 5.10 -15.62 -12.75
N LEU A 22 4.64 -14.36 -12.79
CA LEU A 22 4.70 -13.50 -13.98
C LEU A 22 6.05 -12.79 -14.11
N PHE A 23 6.68 -12.44 -12.98
CA PHE A 23 7.98 -11.78 -12.97
C PHE A 23 8.89 -12.35 -11.86
N PRO A 24 9.64 -13.44 -12.15
CA PRO A 24 10.40 -14.19 -11.14
C PRO A 24 11.52 -13.38 -10.48
N ASP A 25 12.27 -12.62 -11.27
CA ASP A 25 13.46 -11.89 -10.82
C ASP A 25 13.15 -10.47 -10.30
N LYS A 26 11.88 -10.19 -9.95
CA LYS A 26 11.43 -8.85 -9.56
C LYS A 26 12.19 -8.23 -8.38
N SER A 27 12.65 -9.05 -7.45
CA SER A 27 13.40 -8.58 -6.27
C SER A 27 14.78 -8.03 -6.63
N SER A 28 15.36 -8.43 -7.76
CA SER A 28 16.65 -7.88 -8.22
C SER A 28 16.57 -6.40 -8.64
N TYR A 29 15.36 -5.89 -8.84
CA TYR A 29 15.10 -4.50 -9.21
C TYR A 29 14.77 -3.62 -7.99
N PHE A 30 14.71 -4.19 -6.79
CA PHE A 30 14.46 -3.42 -5.57
C PHE A 30 15.70 -2.62 -5.20
N ILE A 31 15.48 -1.36 -4.85
CA ILE A 31 16.53 -0.43 -4.47
C ILE A 31 16.53 -0.31 -2.95
N ASP A 32 17.58 -0.82 -2.32
CA ASP A 32 17.78 -0.76 -0.87
C ASP A 32 18.30 0.61 -0.45
N TYR A 33 18.03 1.00 0.80
CA TYR A 33 18.48 2.31 1.30
C TYR A 33 19.99 2.46 1.39
N ASP A 34 20.72 1.37 1.65
CA ASP A 34 22.19 1.37 1.66
C ASP A 34 22.74 1.79 0.29
N SER A 35 22.11 1.33 -0.80
CA SER A 35 22.48 1.71 -2.18
C SER A 35 22.21 3.19 -2.49
N LEU A 36 21.30 3.81 -1.73
CA LEU A 36 20.99 5.25 -1.79
C LEU A 36 21.87 6.09 -0.85
N GLY A 37 22.85 5.48 -0.18
CA GLY A 37 23.77 6.17 0.74
C GLY A 37 23.21 6.39 2.15
N TYR A 38 22.10 5.73 2.51
CA TYR A 38 21.51 5.79 3.85
C TYR A 38 21.85 4.51 4.61
N SER A 39 22.81 4.58 5.53
CA SER A 39 23.07 3.50 6.45
C SER A 39 22.16 3.60 7.67
N ALA A 40 21.46 2.50 7.98
CA ALA A 40 20.63 2.42 9.16
C ALA A 40 20.88 1.11 9.90
N TYR A 41 21.03 1.19 11.22
CA TYR A 41 21.14 0.01 12.05
C TYR A 41 19.74 -0.58 12.29
N SER A 42 19.44 -1.72 11.67
CA SER A 42 18.19 -2.46 11.86
C SER A 42 18.45 -3.82 12.53
N PRO A 43 18.32 -3.94 13.86
CA PRO A 43 18.63 -5.18 14.57
C PRO A 43 17.75 -6.37 14.16
N PHE A 44 16.57 -6.11 13.60
CA PHE A 44 15.63 -7.11 13.09
C PHE A 44 15.36 -6.98 11.58
N GLY A 45 16.22 -6.28 10.83
CA GLY A 45 16.04 -6.05 9.40
C GLY A 45 14.94 -5.06 9.03
N ALA A 46 14.02 -4.72 9.94
CA ALA A 46 12.96 -3.75 9.71
C ALA A 46 13.37 -2.33 10.13
N LEU A 47 12.96 -1.34 9.34
CA LEU A 47 13.16 0.08 9.66
C LEU A 47 11.89 0.74 10.19
N HIS A 48 12.08 1.73 11.06
CA HIS A 48 10.96 2.47 11.64
C HIS A 48 10.32 3.39 10.59
N LEU A 49 8.98 3.47 10.56
CA LEU A 49 8.18 4.25 9.60
C LEU A 49 8.74 5.65 9.29
N PHE A 50 9.02 6.44 10.32
CA PHE A 50 9.55 7.80 10.15
C PHE A 50 10.88 7.85 9.40
N PHE A 51 11.78 6.90 9.64
CA PHE A 51 13.03 6.84 8.90
C PHE A 51 12.77 6.57 7.42
N SER A 52 11.97 5.55 7.12
CA SER A 52 11.58 5.20 5.74
C SER A 52 10.86 6.35 5.02
N LEU A 53 9.96 7.06 5.71
CA LEU A 53 9.28 8.23 5.14
C LEU A 53 10.26 9.35 4.81
N ILE A 54 11.19 9.67 5.72
CA ILE A 54 12.20 10.72 5.49
C ILE A 54 13.14 10.33 4.35
N VAL A 55 13.54 9.05 4.26
CA VAL A 55 14.37 8.56 3.16
C VAL A 55 13.64 8.65 1.83
N ASN A 56 12.33 8.33 1.78
CA ASN A 56 11.59 8.37 0.52
C ASN A 56 11.13 9.77 0.10
N PHE A 57 10.71 10.61 1.04
CA PHE A 57 10.01 11.87 0.72
C PHE A 57 10.69 13.12 1.30
N GLY A 58 11.72 12.96 2.14
CA GLY A 58 12.26 14.04 2.96
C GLY A 58 11.29 14.47 4.06
N ILE A 59 11.69 15.44 4.88
CA ILE A 59 10.89 15.90 6.03
C ILE A 59 9.54 16.48 5.58
N LEU A 60 9.54 17.41 4.60
CA LEU A 60 8.31 18.05 4.14
C LEU A 60 7.42 17.08 3.38
N GLY A 61 8.01 16.23 2.54
CA GLY A 61 7.25 15.22 1.81
C GLY A 61 6.64 14.17 2.74
N SER A 62 7.31 13.83 3.84
CA SER A 62 6.77 12.93 4.87
C SER A 62 5.53 13.52 5.56
N MET A 63 5.59 14.82 5.93
CA MET A 63 4.45 15.53 6.52
C MET A 63 3.28 15.57 5.54
N LEU A 64 3.54 15.89 4.27
CA LEU A 64 2.53 15.91 3.23
C LEU A 64 1.92 14.51 3.03
N PHE A 65 2.74 13.45 2.99
CA PHE A 65 2.27 12.08 2.87
C PHE A 65 1.35 11.66 4.03
N LEU A 66 1.74 11.95 5.27
CA LEU A 66 0.91 11.62 6.44
C LEU A 66 -0.40 12.41 6.46
N PHE A 67 -0.35 13.67 6.03
CA PHE A 67 -1.55 14.49 5.88
C PHE A 67 -2.49 13.93 4.81
N THR A 68 -1.99 13.63 3.61
CA THR A 68 -2.79 13.08 2.52
C THR A 68 -3.34 11.71 2.85
N LEU A 69 -2.56 10.85 3.52
CA LEU A 69 -3.02 9.56 4.02
C LEU A 69 -4.15 9.71 5.05
N SER A 70 -4.01 10.66 5.98
CA SER A 70 -5.06 10.95 6.98
C SER A 70 -6.33 11.49 6.34
N ALA A 71 -6.20 12.36 5.33
CA ALA A 71 -7.32 12.85 4.54
C ALA A 71 -8.01 11.72 3.76
N PHE A 72 -7.22 10.82 3.15
CA PHE A 72 -7.74 9.65 2.44
C PHE A 72 -8.51 8.69 3.37
N LEU A 73 -7.96 8.39 4.55
CA LEU A 73 -8.66 7.58 5.55
C LEU A 73 -9.95 8.24 6.04
N SER A 74 -9.94 9.56 6.24
CA SER A 74 -11.14 10.32 6.61
C SER A 74 -12.20 10.27 5.51
N PHE A 75 -11.78 10.38 4.24
CA PHE A 75 -12.65 10.20 3.08
C PHE A 75 -13.28 8.81 3.06
N LEU A 76 -12.49 7.73 3.19
CA LEU A 76 -13.02 6.36 3.22
C LEU A 76 -14.00 6.14 4.37
N LYS A 77 -13.69 6.67 5.56
CA LYS A 77 -14.56 6.60 6.75
C LYS A 77 -15.90 7.31 6.55
N SER A 78 -15.91 8.41 5.78
CA SER A 78 -17.13 9.20 5.53
C SER A 78 -18.11 8.55 4.54
N GLN A 79 -17.68 7.53 3.80
CA GLN A 79 -18.55 6.84 2.84
C GLN A 79 -19.50 5.88 3.56
N ASP A 80 -20.76 5.83 3.09
CA ASP A 80 -21.76 4.95 3.71
C ASP A 80 -21.73 3.50 3.20
N THR A 81 -21.09 3.27 2.06
CA THR A 81 -21.02 1.95 1.42
C THR A 81 -20.07 0.99 2.16
N VAL A 82 -20.32 -0.32 2.02
CA VAL A 82 -19.54 -1.36 2.73
C VAL A 82 -18.09 -1.40 2.28
N LEU A 83 -17.82 -1.25 0.98
CA LEU A 83 -16.48 -1.40 0.41
C LEU A 83 -15.46 -0.38 0.99
N PRO A 84 -15.71 0.94 0.99
CA PRO A 84 -14.81 1.91 1.62
C PRO A 84 -14.62 1.70 3.12
N LYS A 85 -15.66 1.26 3.85
CA LYS A 85 -15.56 0.92 5.28
C LYS A 85 -14.61 -0.25 5.51
N VAL A 86 -14.69 -1.29 4.69
CA VAL A 86 -13.76 -2.43 4.73
C VAL A 86 -12.33 -1.96 4.43
N MET A 87 -12.13 -1.17 3.37
CA MET A 87 -10.82 -0.60 3.03
C MET A 87 -10.26 0.23 4.20
N TYR A 88 -11.06 1.11 4.79
CA TYR A 88 -10.66 1.92 5.95
C TYR A 88 -10.18 1.07 7.13
N ILE A 89 -10.93 0.02 7.50
CA ILE A 89 -10.56 -0.87 8.62
C ILE A 89 -9.24 -1.58 8.33
N LEU A 90 -9.07 -2.12 7.12
CA LEU A 90 -7.86 -2.85 6.72
C LEU A 90 -6.63 -1.92 6.73
N ILE A 91 -6.72 -0.74 6.09
CA ILE A 91 -5.61 0.22 6.04
C ILE A 91 -5.26 0.69 7.46
N SER A 92 -6.26 1.00 8.29
CA SER A 92 -6.01 1.42 9.68
C SER A 92 -5.27 0.36 10.50
N GLY A 93 -5.60 -0.92 10.31
CA GLY A 93 -4.90 -2.04 10.94
C GLY A 93 -3.43 -2.15 10.51
N TRP A 94 -3.17 -2.06 9.20
CA TRP A 94 -1.79 -2.12 8.68
C TRP A 94 -0.95 -0.90 9.05
N MET A 95 -1.57 0.27 9.21
CA MET A 95 -0.87 1.48 9.65
C MET A 95 -0.30 1.35 11.06
N ALA A 96 -1.00 0.69 11.98
CA ALA A 96 -0.47 0.43 13.32
C ALA A 96 0.79 -0.46 13.28
N ILE A 97 0.81 -1.45 12.40
CA ILE A 97 1.95 -2.36 12.21
C ILE A 97 3.10 -1.68 11.48
N SER A 98 2.81 -0.73 10.59
CA SER A 98 3.81 0.02 9.81
C SER A 98 4.84 0.75 10.67
N LEU A 99 4.51 1.07 11.93
CA LEU A 99 5.44 1.72 12.86
C LEU A 99 6.70 0.87 13.12
N PHE A 100 6.54 -0.46 13.12
CA PHE A 100 7.58 -1.42 13.49
C PHE A 100 8.04 -2.31 12.31
N ARG A 101 7.59 -1.99 11.09
CA ARG A 101 7.84 -2.81 9.90
C ARG A 101 8.21 -1.94 8.72
N ASP A 102 8.89 -2.54 7.75
CA ASP A 102 9.27 -1.89 6.50
C ASP A 102 8.07 -1.22 5.83
N PHE A 103 8.21 0.08 5.64
CA PHE A 103 7.18 0.95 5.10
C PHE A 103 6.81 0.57 3.67
N GLU A 104 7.78 0.25 2.81
CA GLU A 104 7.56 -0.08 1.40
C GLU A 104 6.70 -1.33 1.24
N ILE A 105 7.05 -2.40 1.96
CA ILE A 105 6.29 -3.66 1.90
C ILE A 105 4.89 -3.42 2.44
N THR A 106 4.77 -2.67 3.54
CA THR A 106 3.47 -2.40 4.14
C THR A 106 2.60 -1.54 3.23
N LEU A 107 3.15 -0.50 2.62
CA LEU A 107 2.42 0.37 1.71
C LEU A 107 2.01 -0.39 0.44
N VAL A 108 2.95 -1.06 -0.21
CA VAL A 108 2.72 -1.67 -1.53
C VAL A 108 1.86 -2.93 -1.42
N LYS A 109 2.23 -3.89 -0.58
CA LYS A 109 1.50 -5.17 -0.49
C LYS A 109 0.29 -5.08 0.42
N LEU A 110 0.47 -4.52 1.61
CA LEU A 110 -0.56 -4.63 2.63
C LEU A 110 -1.65 -3.57 2.44
N ILE A 111 -1.25 -2.34 2.12
CA ILE A 111 -2.18 -1.23 1.88
C ILE A 111 -2.71 -1.25 0.43
N LEU A 112 -1.85 -1.07 -0.59
CA LEU A 112 -2.31 -0.98 -1.98
C LEU A 112 -2.90 -2.29 -2.49
N GLU A 113 -2.19 -3.41 -2.40
CA GLU A 113 -2.67 -4.69 -2.93
C GLU A 113 -3.81 -5.28 -2.07
N PHE A 114 -3.56 -5.60 -0.80
CA PHE A 114 -4.53 -6.33 0.02
C PHE A 114 -5.67 -5.48 0.59
N SER A 115 -5.47 -4.18 0.81
CA SER A 115 -6.51 -3.33 1.41
C SER A 115 -7.29 -2.49 0.40
N ILE A 116 -6.80 -2.34 -0.84
CA ILE A 116 -7.47 -1.57 -1.89
C ILE A 116 -7.80 -2.45 -3.10
N ILE A 117 -6.79 -3.02 -3.77
CA ILE A 117 -6.99 -3.77 -5.02
C ILE A 117 -7.84 -5.02 -4.78
N VAL A 118 -7.51 -5.84 -3.79
CA VAL A 118 -8.23 -7.09 -3.51
C VAL A 118 -9.71 -6.86 -3.15
N PRO A 119 -10.08 -5.95 -2.22
CA PRO A 119 -11.49 -5.65 -1.95
C PRO A 119 -12.25 -5.16 -3.18
N ILE A 120 -11.64 -4.34 -4.03
CA ILE A 120 -12.24 -3.88 -5.29
C ILE A 120 -12.49 -5.07 -6.23
N LEU A 121 -11.52 -5.95 -6.42
CA LEU A 121 -11.66 -7.14 -7.27
C LEU A 121 -12.75 -8.09 -6.76
N ILE A 122 -12.86 -8.26 -5.44
CA ILE A 122 -13.92 -9.08 -4.82
C ILE A 122 -15.29 -8.43 -5.03
N ALA A 123 -15.41 -7.11 -4.86
CA ALA A 123 -16.65 -6.39 -5.09
C ALA A 123 -17.10 -6.47 -6.57
N LEU A 124 -16.15 -6.31 -7.51
CA LEU A 124 -16.41 -6.41 -8.95
C LEU A 124 -16.85 -7.82 -9.35
N SER A 125 -16.13 -8.86 -8.89
CA SER A 125 -16.49 -10.25 -9.20
C SER A 125 -17.87 -10.61 -8.64
N SER A 126 -18.19 -10.16 -7.42
CA SER A 126 -19.51 -10.34 -6.80
C SER A 126 -20.61 -9.64 -7.61
N HIS A 127 -20.35 -8.42 -8.09
CA HIS A 127 -21.30 -7.67 -8.90
C HIS A 127 -21.57 -8.37 -10.24
N ILE A 128 -20.52 -8.83 -10.93
CA ILE A 128 -20.63 -9.57 -12.18
C ILE A 128 -21.44 -10.86 -11.99
N LEU A 129 -21.12 -11.65 -10.96
CA LEU A 129 -21.82 -12.89 -10.67
C LEU A 129 -23.31 -12.66 -10.36
N SER A 130 -23.61 -11.64 -9.54
CA SER A 130 -25.01 -11.29 -9.21
C SER A 130 -25.80 -10.83 -10.43
N SER A 131 -25.15 -10.12 -11.36
CA SER A 131 -25.76 -9.64 -12.59
C SER A 131 -26.03 -10.80 -13.56
N ALA A 132 -25.07 -11.72 -13.72
CA ALA A 132 -25.24 -12.92 -14.53
C ALA A 132 -26.39 -13.80 -14.04
N ARG A 133 -26.50 -14.00 -12.71
CA ARG A 133 -27.60 -14.77 -12.11
C ARG A 133 -28.98 -14.15 -12.38
N ARG A 134 -29.09 -12.82 -12.30
CA ARG A 134 -30.36 -12.11 -12.58
C ARG A 134 -30.81 -12.26 -14.03
N LEU A 135 -29.88 -12.30 -14.99
CA LEU A 135 -30.19 -12.52 -16.40
C LEU A 135 -30.69 -13.95 -16.65
N SER A 136 -30.08 -14.95 -16.00
CA SER A 136 -30.50 -16.35 -16.12
C SER A 136 -31.96 -16.55 -15.67
N LEU A 137 -32.35 -15.97 -14.54
CA LEU A 137 -33.70 -16.10 -13.99
C LEU A 137 -34.79 -15.38 -14.80
N LYS A 138 -34.43 -14.46 -15.70
CA LYS A 138 -35.39 -13.74 -16.54
C LYS A 138 -35.72 -14.50 -17.84
N ASN A 139 -34.89 -15.48 -18.19
CA ASN A 139 -35.01 -16.28 -19.42
C ASN A 139 -35.68 -17.64 -19.19
N GLU A 140 -36.05 -17.95 -17.94
CA GLU A 140 -36.89 -19.10 -17.53
C GLU A 140 -38.34 -18.63 -17.32
#